data_AF-F6GFI3-F1
#
_entry.id   AF-F6GFI3-F1
#
_cell.length_a   1.000
_cell.length_b   1.000
_cell.length_c   1.000
_cell.angle_alpha   90.00
_cell.angle_beta   90.00
_cell.angle_gamma   90.00
#
_symmetry.space_group_name_H-M   'P 1'
#
loop_
_entity.id
_entity.type
_entity.pdbx_description
1 polymer ?
#
loop_
_entity_poly.entity_id
_entity_poly.type
_entity_poly.pdbx_seq_one_letter_code
_entity_poly.pdbx_strand_id
1 'polypeptide(L)'
;MNNSTLKHSLLTIFLFSLCYTVFAQSNTETDQRLKIRLGFNSVDNFHRQLLVTEDSNATSGIDFGYDAELYENFQNDMYWLINDIRFVSQGVDVIDFNTVLPIGLHTQSGISTILIDEILNAPDSLGVSVYDKVTDKYHDITNNDGFSIDLAAGSYLDRFELRFFNTNEVNNSEDVEEEEDDEEDDNSSEDEETEESEETDENDENDDEEEENDDEDNDEEDNDEDEDTTDEPEIDVTTPGGNKIALYYINSTKTIIIENENKHEVESVYIYTLNGKLKVKYNALSKQENTTIETNNLPAGNYIIIANTAVGKLMKKVSIN
;
A
#
# COMPACT_ATOMS: atom_id res chain seq x y z
N MET A 1 18.91 -63.51 24.31
CA MET A 1 18.30 -62.78 23.18
C MET A 1 18.96 -61.42 23.17
N ASN A 2 19.58 -61.04 22.04
CA ASN A 2 20.69 -60.07 22.08
C ASN A 2 20.28 -58.73 21.47
N ASN A 3 19.82 -57.79 22.30
CA ASN A 3 19.30 -56.47 21.89
C ASN A 3 20.39 -55.47 21.43
N SER A 4 21.54 -55.96 20.95
CA SER A 4 22.70 -55.14 20.54
C SER A 4 22.71 -54.82 19.04
N THR A 5 22.24 -55.75 18.20
CA THR A 5 22.26 -55.60 16.73
C THR A 5 21.31 -54.51 16.23
N LEU A 6 20.11 -54.42 16.81
CA LEU A 6 19.10 -53.44 16.39
C LEU A 6 19.55 -51.99 16.64
N LYS A 7 20.32 -51.73 17.72
CA LYS A 7 20.84 -50.38 18.02
C LYS A 7 21.91 -49.92 17.05
N HIS A 8 22.74 -50.83 16.52
CA HIS A 8 23.72 -50.51 15.49
C HIS A 8 23.07 -50.24 14.12
N SER A 9 21.92 -50.87 13.83
CA SER A 9 21.22 -50.70 12.55
C SER A 9 20.43 -49.39 12.43
N LEU A 10 20.01 -48.76 13.53
CA LEU A 10 19.36 -47.44 13.49
C LEU A 10 20.39 -46.30 13.36
N LEU A 11 21.55 -46.43 14.00
CA LEU A 11 22.57 -45.37 14.02
C LEU A 11 23.18 -45.12 12.63
N THR A 12 23.36 -46.15 11.81
CA THR A 12 23.87 -46.02 10.44
C THR A 12 22.87 -45.40 9.46
N ILE A 13 21.57 -45.57 9.67
CA ILE A 13 20.54 -44.92 8.85
C ILE A 13 20.51 -43.41 9.15
N PHE A 14 20.64 -43.03 10.42
CA PHE A 14 20.63 -41.61 10.82
C PHE A 14 21.83 -40.84 10.26
N LEU A 15 23.04 -41.45 10.20
CA LEU A 15 24.21 -40.78 9.61
C LEU A 15 24.10 -40.61 8.07
N PHE A 16 23.45 -41.51 7.35
CA PHE A 16 23.23 -41.35 5.90
C PHE A 16 22.07 -40.42 5.55
N SER A 17 21.12 -40.18 6.47
CA SER A 17 20.10 -39.14 6.28
C SER A 17 20.65 -37.72 6.44
N LEU A 18 21.77 -37.54 7.15
CA LEU A 18 22.32 -36.22 7.49
C LEU A 18 23.29 -35.64 6.44
N CYS A 19 23.69 -36.41 5.42
CA CYS A 19 24.62 -35.93 4.39
C CYS A 19 23.94 -35.31 3.16
N TYR A 20 22.63 -35.50 2.97
CA TYR A 20 21.88 -34.94 1.84
C TYR A 20 21.44 -33.48 2.03
N THR A 21 21.42 -32.97 3.26
CA THR A 21 21.09 -31.56 3.55
C THR A 21 22.28 -30.60 3.42
N VAL A 22 23.50 -31.10 3.20
CA VAL A 22 24.74 -30.30 3.17
C VAL A 22 25.15 -29.90 1.74
N PHE A 23 24.27 -30.07 0.75
CA PHE A 23 24.52 -29.71 -0.66
C PHE A 23 23.44 -28.80 -1.26
N ALA A 24 22.79 -27.96 -0.43
CA ALA A 24 21.71 -27.06 -0.85
C ALA A 24 21.86 -25.60 -0.37
N GLN A 25 23.02 -25.18 0.15
CA GLN A 25 23.23 -23.79 0.59
C GLN A 25 24.71 -23.35 0.51
N SER A 26 25.09 -22.72 -0.61
CA SER A 26 26.37 -21.99 -0.72
C SER A 26 26.36 -20.80 -1.67
N ASN A 27 25.17 -20.34 -2.10
CA ASN A 27 24.96 -19.02 -2.72
C ASN A 27 24.12 -18.16 -1.77
N THR A 28 24.61 -17.97 -0.54
CA THR A 28 24.10 -16.93 0.36
C THR A 28 24.80 -15.61 0.01
N GLU A 29 24.49 -15.08 -1.17
CA GLU A 29 24.54 -13.64 -1.39
C GLU A 29 23.47 -13.05 -0.45
N THR A 30 23.89 -12.65 0.76
CA THR A 30 23.01 -12.01 1.72
C THR A 30 22.62 -10.65 1.17
N ASP A 31 21.31 -10.40 1.02
CA ASP A 31 20.82 -9.15 0.41
C ASP A 31 21.38 -7.91 1.13
N GLN A 32 22.30 -7.20 0.48
CA GLN A 32 23.02 -6.03 1.04
C GLN A 32 22.30 -4.70 0.75
N ARG A 33 21.12 -4.72 0.10
CA ARG A 33 20.35 -3.51 -0.16
C ARG A 33 19.86 -2.86 1.12
N LEU A 34 19.86 -1.53 1.16
CA LEU A 34 19.32 -0.75 2.26
C LEU A 34 17.82 -1.01 2.38
N LYS A 35 17.33 -1.30 3.59
CA LYS A 35 15.91 -1.52 3.86
C LYS A 35 15.48 -0.79 5.12
N ILE A 36 14.28 -0.25 5.08
CA ILE A 36 13.63 0.39 6.23
C ILE A 36 12.22 -0.22 6.35
N ARG A 37 11.92 -0.72 7.55
CA ARG A 37 10.57 -1.16 7.94
C ARG A 37 9.94 -0.09 8.80
N LEU A 38 8.88 0.53 8.27
CA LEU A 38 8.13 1.58 8.96
C LEU A 38 6.91 0.95 9.64
N GLY A 39 6.88 0.96 10.97
CA GLY A 39 5.77 0.45 11.77
C GLY A 39 4.72 1.52 12.02
N PHE A 40 3.46 1.08 12.11
CA PHE A 40 2.30 1.87 12.51
C PHE A 40 1.52 1.11 13.57
N ASN A 41 1.33 1.73 14.73
CA ASN A 41 0.44 1.25 15.78
C ASN A 41 -0.82 2.13 15.82
N SER A 42 -1.97 1.47 15.74
CA SER A 42 -3.30 2.05 15.71
C SER A 42 -3.92 2.21 17.11
N VAL A 43 -4.94 3.06 17.21
CA VAL A 43 -5.80 3.28 18.40
C VAL A 43 -6.43 1.99 18.96
N ASP A 44 -6.66 0.99 18.11
CA ASP A 44 -7.23 -0.32 18.46
C ASP A 44 -6.17 -1.41 18.73
N ASN A 45 -4.88 -1.06 18.71
CA ASN A 45 -3.72 -1.96 18.76
C ASN A 45 -3.52 -2.82 17.49
N PHE A 46 -4.18 -2.52 16.37
CA PHE A 46 -3.73 -3.00 15.06
C PHE A 46 -2.32 -2.49 14.78
N HIS A 47 -1.48 -3.35 14.20
CA HIS A 47 -0.14 -2.99 13.78
C HIS A 47 0.04 -3.32 12.30
N ARG A 48 0.48 -2.33 11.51
CA ARG A 48 1.00 -2.56 10.16
C ARG A 48 2.47 -2.18 10.08
N GLN A 49 3.18 -2.97 9.31
CA GLN A 49 4.52 -2.66 8.82
C GLN A 49 4.50 -2.38 7.31
N LEU A 50 5.23 -1.36 6.89
CA LEU A 50 5.58 -1.08 5.50
C LEU A 50 7.06 -1.37 5.26
N LEU A 51 7.44 -1.67 4.01
CA LEU A 51 8.83 -1.84 3.58
C LEU A 51 9.20 -0.84 2.49
N VAL A 52 10.35 -0.18 2.61
CA VAL A 52 11.06 0.41 1.47
C VAL A 52 12.43 -0.26 1.32
N THR A 53 12.85 -0.51 0.07
CA THR A 53 14.16 -1.07 -0.28
C THR A 53 14.86 -0.20 -1.30
N GLU A 54 16.13 0.14 -1.07
CA GLU A 54 16.97 0.78 -2.09
C GLU A 54 17.43 -0.28 -3.12
N ASP A 55 17.13 -0.06 -4.40
CA ASP A 55 17.66 -0.84 -5.50
C ASP A 55 17.80 0.03 -6.75
N SER A 56 19.04 0.17 -7.23
CA SER A 56 19.41 0.91 -8.46
C SER A 56 18.70 0.49 -9.77
N ASN A 57 17.80 -0.50 -9.73
CA ASN A 57 16.96 -0.94 -10.84
C ASN A 57 15.47 -0.54 -10.68
N ALA A 58 15.09 0.05 -9.54
CA ALA A 58 13.78 0.67 -9.30
C ALA A 58 13.81 2.17 -9.65
N THR A 59 12.78 2.91 -9.27
CA THR A 59 12.64 4.39 -9.39
C THR A 59 11.76 4.91 -8.25
N SER A 60 11.56 6.23 -8.13
CA SER A 60 10.50 6.80 -7.28
C SER A 60 9.07 6.67 -7.85
N GLY A 61 8.89 5.85 -8.90
CA GLY A 61 7.60 5.57 -9.55
C GLY A 61 6.96 4.27 -9.05
N ILE A 62 6.20 3.61 -9.94
CA ILE A 62 5.62 2.28 -9.67
C ILE A 62 6.29 1.25 -10.60
N ASP A 63 7.13 0.39 -10.03
CA ASP A 63 7.99 -0.58 -10.69
C ASP A 63 7.62 -2.04 -10.37
N PHE A 64 7.32 -2.79 -11.44
CA PHE A 64 6.89 -4.19 -11.31
C PHE A 64 7.99 -5.07 -10.71
N GLY A 65 7.67 -5.72 -9.59
CA GLY A 65 8.57 -6.63 -8.88
C GLY A 65 9.40 -5.98 -7.78
N TYR A 66 9.26 -4.67 -7.59
CA TYR A 66 9.80 -3.92 -6.45
C TYR A 66 8.69 -3.52 -5.48
N ASP A 67 7.54 -3.11 -6.02
CA ASP A 67 6.39 -2.66 -5.24
C ASP A 67 5.34 -3.76 -5.05
N ALA A 68 4.59 -3.69 -3.94
CA ALA A 68 3.46 -4.56 -3.64
C ALA A 68 2.24 -3.71 -3.26
N GLU A 69 1.20 -3.76 -4.10
CA GLU A 69 -0.04 -2.97 -3.95
C GLU A 69 -0.88 -3.46 -2.74
N LEU A 70 -1.52 -2.51 -2.04
CA LEU A 70 -2.37 -2.78 -0.87
C LEU A 70 -3.83 -3.01 -1.31
N TYR A 71 -4.19 -4.30 -1.45
CA TYR A 71 -5.57 -4.74 -1.70
C TYR A 71 -6.41 -4.91 -0.43
N GLU A 72 -5.78 -4.95 0.76
CA GLU A 72 -6.52 -4.93 2.02
C GLU A 72 -7.14 -3.55 2.27
N ASN A 73 -8.12 -3.48 3.18
CA ASN A 73 -8.82 -2.25 3.50
C ASN A 73 -9.30 -2.26 4.96
N PHE A 74 -8.37 -2.18 5.90
CA PHE A 74 -8.65 -2.16 7.33
C PHE A 74 -9.24 -0.82 7.78
N GLN A 75 -9.86 -0.77 8.97
CA GLN A 75 -10.45 0.46 9.55
C GLN A 75 -9.42 1.38 10.21
N ASN A 76 -8.20 0.88 10.38
CA ASN A 76 -7.01 1.61 10.77
C ASN A 76 -5.89 1.04 9.89
N ASP A 77 -5.22 1.87 9.08
CA ASP A 77 -4.28 1.39 8.06
C ASP A 77 -3.30 2.49 7.61
N MET A 78 -2.03 2.15 7.41
CA MET A 78 -0.97 3.04 6.88
C MET A 78 -0.39 2.45 5.60
N TYR A 79 -0.03 3.25 4.60
CA TYR A 79 0.49 2.77 3.32
C TYR A 79 1.39 3.81 2.65
N TRP A 80 2.31 3.35 1.81
CA TRP A 80 2.96 4.25 0.85
C TRP A 80 1.91 4.70 -0.17
N LEU A 81 1.95 5.98 -0.54
CA LEU A 81 1.09 6.55 -1.57
C LEU A 81 1.93 6.94 -2.79
N ILE A 82 1.76 6.21 -3.89
CA ILE A 82 2.51 6.43 -5.13
C ILE A 82 1.52 6.61 -6.27
N ASN A 83 1.43 7.83 -6.82
CA ASN A 83 0.43 8.22 -7.83
C ASN A 83 -1.01 7.81 -7.44
N ASP A 84 -1.41 8.18 -6.22
CA ASP A 84 -2.70 7.87 -5.58
C ASP A 84 -3.01 6.37 -5.36
N ILE A 85 -2.09 5.45 -5.71
CA ILE A 85 -2.19 4.02 -5.44
C ILE A 85 -1.47 3.68 -4.13
N ARG A 86 -2.05 2.75 -3.36
CA ARG A 86 -1.60 2.35 -2.01
C ARG A 86 -0.66 1.15 -2.09
N PHE A 87 0.45 1.15 -1.36
CA PHE A 87 1.42 0.03 -1.35
C PHE A 87 1.87 -0.37 0.06
N VAL A 88 2.14 -1.66 0.26
CA VAL A 88 2.76 -2.22 1.49
C VAL A 88 4.29 -2.34 1.38
N SER A 89 4.80 -2.43 0.16
CA SER A 89 6.24 -2.43 -0.16
C SER A 89 6.48 -1.52 -1.35
N GLN A 90 7.58 -0.77 -1.33
CA GLN A 90 8.09 -0.06 -2.50
C GLN A 90 9.60 -0.26 -2.68
N GLY A 91 10.09 -0.18 -3.91
CA GLY A 91 11.51 0.03 -4.19
C GLY A 91 11.79 1.45 -4.65
N VAL A 92 12.98 1.96 -4.37
CA VAL A 92 13.47 3.26 -4.89
C VAL A 92 14.92 3.14 -5.35
N ASP A 93 15.35 3.97 -6.29
CA ASP A 93 16.72 3.95 -6.82
C ASP A 93 17.77 4.50 -5.84
N VAL A 94 17.34 5.36 -4.90
CA VAL A 94 18.20 5.96 -3.87
C VAL A 94 17.40 6.34 -2.61
N ILE A 95 18.00 6.16 -1.43
CA ILE A 95 17.55 6.71 -0.15
C ILE A 95 18.58 7.73 0.35
N ASP A 96 18.36 9.01 0.02
CA ASP A 96 19.18 10.13 0.47
C ASP A 96 18.32 11.27 1.05
N PHE A 97 18.96 12.39 1.40
CA PHE A 97 18.33 13.55 2.02
C PHE A 97 17.36 14.32 1.09
N ASN A 98 17.29 13.94 -0.19
CA ASN A 98 16.32 14.45 -1.17
C ASN A 98 15.14 13.48 -1.37
N THR A 99 15.28 12.20 -0.97
CA THR A 99 14.23 11.19 -1.11
C THR A 99 12.99 11.54 -0.27
N VAL A 100 11.81 11.43 -0.89
CA VAL A 100 10.50 11.71 -0.28
C VAL A 100 9.59 10.52 -0.51
N LEU A 101 9.07 9.93 0.57
CA LEU A 101 8.14 8.80 0.49
C LEU A 101 6.79 9.20 1.12
N PRO A 102 5.76 9.54 0.32
CA PRO A 102 4.46 9.91 0.85
C PRO A 102 3.79 8.75 1.61
N ILE A 103 3.21 9.08 2.76
CA ILE A 103 2.51 8.13 3.64
C ILE A 103 1.03 8.52 3.66
N GLY A 104 0.19 7.64 3.12
CA GLY A 104 -1.25 7.68 3.35
C GLY A 104 -1.58 6.98 4.66
N LEU A 105 -2.41 7.64 5.49
CA LEU A 105 -2.90 7.10 6.76
C LEU A 105 -4.43 7.15 6.80
N HIS A 106 -5.06 6.11 7.33
CA HIS A 106 -6.48 6.03 7.64
C HIS A 106 -6.62 5.53 9.08
N THR A 107 -7.40 6.21 9.92
CA THR A 107 -7.60 5.77 11.31
C THR A 107 -8.91 6.29 11.90
N GLN A 108 -9.35 5.64 12.98
CA GLN A 108 -10.38 6.12 13.90
C GLN A 108 -9.80 7.20 14.84
N SER A 109 -10.62 7.79 15.71
CA SER A 109 -10.13 8.87 16.59
C SER A 109 -9.27 8.34 17.73
N GLY A 110 -8.12 8.97 17.98
CA GLY A 110 -7.20 8.63 19.07
C GLY A 110 -5.73 8.68 18.67
N ILE A 111 -4.86 8.21 19.57
CA ILE A 111 -3.41 8.20 19.38
C ILE A 111 -2.98 7.11 18.39
N SER A 112 -2.37 7.56 17.28
CA SER A 112 -1.61 6.77 16.33
C SER A 112 -0.11 6.93 16.56
N THR A 113 0.69 5.89 16.37
CA THR A 113 2.16 5.96 16.45
C THR A 113 2.83 5.43 15.19
N ILE A 114 3.73 6.21 14.58
CA ILE A 114 4.60 5.80 13.46
C ILE A 114 6.03 5.61 14.01
N LEU A 115 6.67 4.49 13.70
CA LEU A 115 7.95 4.08 14.30
C LEU A 115 8.83 3.25 13.34
N ILE A 116 10.04 2.87 13.77
CA ILE A 116 10.99 2.09 12.97
C ILE A 116 11.06 0.65 13.50
N ASP A 117 10.49 -0.30 12.78
CA ASP A 117 10.55 -1.72 13.18
C ASP A 117 11.93 -2.34 12.92
N GLU A 118 12.60 -1.94 11.83
CA GLU A 118 13.90 -2.46 11.40
C GLU A 118 14.57 -1.50 10.42
N ILE A 119 15.89 -1.32 10.53
CA ILE A 119 16.74 -0.78 9.46
C ILE A 119 17.85 -1.78 9.18
N LEU A 120 18.06 -2.11 7.91
CA LEU A 120 19.12 -3.01 7.45
C LEU A 120 20.00 -2.31 6.41
N ASN A 121 21.32 -2.53 6.51
CA ASN A 121 22.34 -2.08 5.56
C ASN A 121 22.41 -0.55 5.30
N ALA A 122 21.82 0.28 6.17
CA ALA A 122 21.95 1.73 6.11
C ALA A 122 23.33 2.20 6.62
N PRO A 123 23.84 3.35 6.16
CA PRO A 123 25.01 3.99 6.75
C PRO A 123 24.66 4.66 8.09
N ASP A 124 25.59 4.65 9.04
CA ASP A 124 25.44 5.25 10.40
C ASP A 124 25.03 6.75 10.41
N SER A 125 25.16 7.43 9.27
CA SER A 125 24.80 8.84 9.07
C SER A 125 23.34 9.09 8.68
N LEU A 126 22.56 8.04 8.37
CA LEU A 126 21.19 8.18 7.88
C LEU A 126 20.20 8.36 9.04
N GLY A 127 19.73 9.59 9.22
CA GLY A 127 18.56 9.89 10.05
C GLY A 127 17.26 9.70 9.27
N VAL A 128 16.22 9.25 9.96
CA VAL A 128 14.87 8.99 9.43
C VAL A 128 13.84 9.76 10.24
N SER A 129 12.98 10.50 9.57
CA SER A 129 11.97 11.36 10.18
C SER A 129 10.62 11.27 9.49
N VAL A 130 9.54 11.45 10.25
CA VAL A 130 8.20 11.74 9.70
C VAL A 130 8.05 13.25 9.62
N TYR A 131 7.78 13.77 8.43
CA TYR A 131 7.43 15.18 8.24
C TYR A 131 5.91 15.31 8.20
N ASP A 132 5.36 16.18 9.06
CA ASP A 132 3.94 16.54 9.11
C ASP A 132 3.70 17.89 8.43
N LYS A 133 3.18 17.83 7.19
CA LYS A 133 2.88 18.98 6.35
C LYS A 133 1.78 19.91 6.91
N VAL A 134 1.02 19.49 7.92
CA VAL A 134 0.00 20.32 8.57
C VAL A 134 0.58 21.15 9.72
N THR A 135 1.64 20.68 10.38
CA THR A 135 2.31 21.41 11.46
C THR A 135 3.67 22.01 11.08
N ASP A 136 4.16 21.71 9.87
CA ASP A 136 5.48 22.08 9.32
C ASP A 136 6.64 21.59 10.23
N LYS A 137 6.54 20.34 10.70
CA LYS A 137 7.46 19.75 11.67
C LYS A 137 8.01 18.41 11.23
N TYR A 138 9.30 18.22 11.49
CA TYR A 138 10.01 16.96 11.33
C TYR A 138 10.10 16.26 12.69
N HIS A 139 9.70 15.01 12.73
CA HIS A 139 9.74 14.15 13.91
C HIS A 139 10.76 13.04 13.67
N ASP A 140 11.93 13.15 14.29
CA ASP A 140 12.96 12.10 14.24
C ASP A 140 12.43 10.80 14.88
N ILE A 141 12.58 9.69 14.16
CA ILE A 141 12.22 8.34 14.63
C ILE A 141 13.40 7.36 14.50
N THR A 142 14.61 7.84 14.19
CA THR A 142 15.82 7.04 13.92
C THR A 142 16.16 6.08 15.07
N ASN A 143 16.01 6.53 16.31
CA ASN A 143 16.31 5.73 17.52
C ASN A 143 15.15 4.83 17.98
N ASN A 144 14.06 4.78 17.22
CA ASN A 144 12.82 4.04 17.51
C ASN A 144 12.05 4.49 18.76
N ASP A 145 12.15 5.77 19.13
CA ASP A 145 11.27 6.37 20.16
C ASP A 145 9.82 6.56 19.65
N GLY A 146 9.65 6.72 18.33
CA GLY A 146 8.36 6.78 17.64
C GLY A 146 7.66 8.15 17.68
N PHE A 147 7.05 8.52 16.56
CA PHE A 147 6.19 9.70 16.45
C PHE A 147 4.75 9.32 16.81
N SER A 148 4.29 9.74 17.98
CA SER A 148 2.91 9.53 18.43
C SER A 148 2.08 10.81 18.29
N ILE A 149 0.88 10.71 17.71
CA ILE A 149 -0.02 11.83 17.44
C ILE A 149 -1.48 11.42 17.66
N ASP A 150 -2.24 12.27 18.37
CA ASP A 150 -3.69 12.14 18.49
C ASP A 150 -4.36 12.67 17.22
N LEU A 151 -5.26 11.88 16.65
CA LEU A 151 -5.92 12.13 15.36
C LEU A 151 -7.44 12.05 15.48
N ALA A 152 -8.12 12.80 14.61
CA ALA A 152 -9.54 12.62 14.39
C ALA A 152 -9.78 11.42 13.45
N ALA A 153 -10.96 10.80 13.53
CA ALA A 153 -11.32 9.74 12.61
C ALA A 153 -11.35 10.27 11.15
N GLY A 154 -10.63 9.64 10.24
CA GLY A 154 -10.56 10.07 8.84
C GLY A 154 -9.44 9.43 8.01
N SER A 155 -9.10 10.11 6.92
CA SER A 155 -8.04 9.75 5.98
C SER A 155 -7.12 10.94 5.71
N TYR A 156 -5.82 10.71 5.89
CA TYR A 156 -4.73 11.68 5.79
C TYR A 156 -3.80 11.26 4.64
N LEU A 157 -4.14 11.64 3.41
CA LEU A 157 -3.45 11.18 2.20
C LEU A 157 -2.28 12.09 1.77
N ASP A 158 -2.30 13.37 2.16
CA ASP A 158 -1.31 14.39 1.76
C ASP A 158 -0.70 15.11 2.97
N ARG A 159 -0.62 14.41 4.13
CA ARG A 159 -0.14 14.97 5.40
C ARG A 159 1.26 14.52 5.80
N PHE A 160 1.54 13.23 5.70
CA PHE A 160 2.75 12.63 6.25
C PHE A 160 3.68 12.15 5.15
N GLU A 161 4.98 12.35 5.34
CA GLU A 161 6.03 11.88 4.43
C GLU A 161 7.19 11.31 5.24
N LEU A 162 7.78 10.20 4.81
CA LEU A 162 9.09 9.79 5.32
C LEU A 162 10.17 10.63 4.64
N ARG A 163 11.02 11.25 5.44
CA ARG A 163 12.10 12.16 5.05
C ARG A 163 13.40 11.77 5.74
N PHE A 164 14.53 11.97 5.07
CA PHE A 164 15.85 11.56 5.54
C PHE A 164 16.77 12.76 5.76
N PHE A 165 17.70 12.64 6.72
CA PHE A 165 18.64 13.72 7.07
C PHE A 165 20.01 13.17 7.45
N ASN A 166 21.05 14.02 7.42
CA ASN A 166 22.39 13.65 7.88
C ASN A 166 22.51 13.89 9.39
N THR A 167 22.62 12.83 10.18
CA THR A 167 22.78 12.93 11.65
C THR A 167 24.01 13.75 12.04
N ASN A 168 25.05 13.77 11.21
CA ASN A 168 26.28 14.53 11.44
C ASN A 168 26.14 16.04 11.24
N GLU A 169 25.08 16.50 10.57
CA GLU A 169 24.84 17.93 10.30
C GLU A 169 23.95 18.57 11.37
N VAL A 170 22.87 17.89 11.77
CA VAL A 170 21.93 18.34 12.82
C VAL A 170 22.64 18.63 14.15
N ASN A 171 23.61 17.78 14.54
CA ASN A 171 24.42 17.93 15.76
C ASN A 171 25.32 19.19 15.81
N ASN A 172 25.25 20.10 14.81
CA ASN A 172 25.95 21.39 14.82
C ASN A 172 25.00 22.60 14.94
N SER A 173 23.71 22.38 15.20
CA SER A 173 22.67 23.43 15.19
C SER A 173 22.23 23.91 16.59
N GLU A 174 22.67 23.27 17.66
CA GLU A 174 22.30 23.61 19.05
C GLU A 174 23.12 24.78 19.62
N ASP A 175 22.96 26.00 19.09
CA ASP A 175 23.47 27.23 19.74
C ASP A 175 22.72 28.51 19.28
N VAL A 176 21.39 28.49 19.38
CA VAL A 176 20.54 29.71 19.34
C VAL A 176 19.48 29.59 20.43
N GLU A 177 19.62 30.37 21.50
CA GLU A 177 18.55 30.60 22.48
C GLU A 177 17.52 31.55 21.84
N GLU A 178 16.25 31.16 21.79
CA GLU A 178 15.15 32.09 21.48
C GLU A 178 14.77 32.81 22.78
N GLU A 179 14.90 34.14 22.83
CA GLU A 179 14.40 34.94 23.96
C GLU A 179 12.87 35.14 23.81
N GLU A 180 12.11 34.79 24.85
CA GLU A 180 10.66 34.98 24.90
C GLU A 180 10.32 36.46 25.18
N ASP A 181 9.78 37.17 24.19
CA ASP A 181 9.17 38.50 24.38
C ASP A 181 7.73 38.32 24.92
N ASP A 182 7.57 38.40 26.25
CA ASP A 182 6.26 38.53 26.91
C ASP A 182 5.60 39.88 26.56
N GLU A 183 4.45 39.87 25.87
CA GLU A 183 3.48 40.98 25.96
C GLU A 183 2.16 40.49 26.60
N GLU A 184 1.87 41.02 27.80
CA GLU A 184 0.58 40.91 28.48
C GLU A 184 -0.49 41.69 27.70
N ASP A 185 -1.73 41.16 27.61
CA ASP A 185 -2.91 41.97 27.30
C ASP A 185 -4.05 41.58 28.26
N ASP A 186 -4.33 42.45 29.24
CA ASP A 186 -5.28 42.24 30.34
C ASP A 186 -6.57 43.04 30.11
N ASN A 187 -7.71 42.34 30.03
CA ASN A 187 -9.00 43.00 30.24
C ASN A 187 -10.11 42.07 30.77
N SER A 188 -10.07 41.84 32.08
CA SER A 188 -11.21 41.92 33.03
C SER A 188 -12.66 42.05 32.52
N SER A 189 -13.58 41.42 33.28
CA SER A 189 -14.98 41.84 33.59
C SER A 189 -16.06 41.85 32.48
N GLU A 190 -17.34 41.55 32.73
CA GLU A 190 -18.07 41.06 33.92
C GLU A 190 -19.48 40.55 33.47
N ASP A 191 -19.98 39.46 34.07
CA ASP A 191 -21.32 39.26 34.70
C ASP A 191 -22.65 39.56 33.92
N GLU A 192 -23.83 38.97 34.24
CA GLU A 192 -24.32 38.17 35.40
C GLU A 192 -25.58 37.32 34.98
N GLU A 193 -25.95 36.29 35.77
CA GLU A 193 -27.32 35.72 36.03
C GLU A 193 -28.27 35.23 34.88
N THR A 194 -28.64 33.93 34.77
CA THR A 194 -29.71 33.11 35.45
C THR A 194 -31.16 33.44 35.03
N GLU A 195 -32.22 32.63 35.20
CA GLU A 195 -32.54 31.34 35.87
C GLU A 195 -33.02 30.31 34.81
N GLU A 196 -32.77 28.99 34.84
CA GLU A 196 -32.99 27.92 35.85
C GLU A 196 -34.46 27.41 35.95
N SER A 197 -34.69 26.13 35.59
CA SER A 197 -35.71 25.25 36.22
C SER A 197 -35.59 23.76 35.80
N GLU A 198 -35.33 22.87 36.78
CA GLU A 198 -35.66 21.43 36.74
C GLU A 198 -37.15 21.25 37.19
N GLU A 199 -37.80 20.10 37.39
CA GLU A 199 -37.53 18.65 37.63
C GLU A 199 -38.85 17.91 37.16
N THR A 200 -39.10 16.58 37.08
CA THR A 200 -38.45 15.32 37.49
C THR A 200 -38.92 14.15 36.60
N ASP A 201 -38.01 13.21 36.32
CA ASP A 201 -38.05 11.76 35.99
C ASP A 201 -39.34 10.87 35.87
N GLU A 202 -39.14 9.82 35.04
CA GLU A 202 -39.47 8.38 35.21
C GLU A 202 -40.87 7.72 35.04
N ASN A 203 -40.89 6.71 34.15
CA ASN A 203 -41.61 5.40 34.20
C ASN A 203 -43.17 5.40 34.08
N ASP A 204 -43.84 4.33 33.61
CA ASP A 204 -43.46 2.89 33.59
C ASP A 204 -44.03 2.08 32.38
N GLU A 205 -43.62 0.81 32.31
CA GLU A 205 -43.70 -0.27 31.30
C GLU A 205 -45.04 -0.73 30.63
N ASN A 206 -44.87 -1.51 29.53
CA ASN A 206 -45.72 -2.59 28.92
C ASN A 206 -47.07 -2.23 28.22
N ASP A 207 -47.64 -3.00 27.27
CA ASP A 207 -47.61 -4.46 26.92
C ASP A 207 -47.72 -4.72 25.38
N ASP A 208 -47.43 -5.97 24.95
CA ASP A 208 -48.02 -6.79 23.85
C ASP A 208 -48.02 -6.31 22.35
N GLU A 209 -47.96 -7.17 21.32
CA GLU A 209 -47.66 -8.62 21.18
C GLU A 209 -47.14 -8.92 19.75
N GLU A 210 -46.71 -10.17 19.47
CA GLU A 210 -46.17 -10.62 18.17
C GLU A 210 -47.26 -11.16 17.20
N GLU A 211 -47.01 -11.10 15.88
CA GLU A 211 -47.60 -12.05 14.91
C GLU A 211 -46.52 -12.52 13.91
N GLU A 212 -46.13 -13.79 13.99
CA GLU A 212 -45.46 -14.53 12.91
C GLU A 212 -46.48 -14.88 11.80
N ASN A 213 -46.02 -15.13 10.56
CA ASN A 213 -46.76 -15.90 9.55
C ASN A 213 -45.76 -16.60 8.60
N ASP A 214 -45.49 -17.86 8.92
CA ASP A 214 -45.49 -19.06 8.05
C ASP A 214 -44.85 -19.03 6.63
N ASP A 215 -43.89 -19.96 6.45
CA ASP A 215 -43.75 -20.91 5.33
C ASP A 215 -43.48 -20.38 3.88
N GLU A 216 -43.00 -21.18 2.91
CA GLU A 216 -42.89 -22.65 2.79
C GLU A 216 -41.65 -23.05 1.96
N ASP A 217 -41.09 -24.26 2.17
CA ASP A 217 -39.99 -24.83 1.36
C ASP A 217 -40.41 -25.19 -0.08
N ASN A 218 -39.45 -25.30 -1.01
CA ASN A 218 -39.26 -26.50 -1.85
C ASN A 218 -37.96 -26.49 -2.67
N ASP A 219 -37.38 -27.67 -2.87
CA ASP A 219 -36.25 -27.95 -3.77
C ASP A 219 -36.70 -28.05 -5.26
N GLU A 220 -35.75 -27.95 -6.20
CA GLU A 220 -35.55 -28.97 -7.25
C GLU A 220 -34.18 -28.81 -7.95
N GLU A 221 -33.53 -29.92 -8.29
CA GLU A 221 -32.29 -29.98 -9.09
C GLU A 221 -32.63 -30.26 -10.57
N ASP A 222 -31.93 -29.66 -11.54
CA ASP A 222 -31.26 -30.41 -12.64
C ASP A 222 -30.43 -29.53 -13.62
N ASN A 223 -29.13 -29.84 -13.67
CA ASN A 223 -28.20 -30.01 -14.81
C ASN A 223 -28.13 -29.13 -16.10
N ASP A 224 -26.86 -29.00 -16.54
CA ASP A 224 -26.30 -29.04 -17.92
C ASP A 224 -25.84 -27.79 -18.71
N GLU A 225 -24.56 -27.92 -19.15
CA GLU A 225 -23.81 -27.38 -20.32
C GLU A 225 -23.53 -25.87 -20.54
N ASP A 226 -22.29 -25.49 -20.20
CA ASP A 226 -21.32 -24.62 -20.90
C ASP A 226 -21.76 -23.40 -21.76
N GLU A 227 -21.34 -22.19 -21.34
CA GLU A 227 -20.74 -21.21 -22.27
C GLU A 227 -19.54 -20.47 -21.62
N ASP A 228 -18.44 -20.33 -22.36
CA ASP A 228 -17.17 -19.70 -21.91
C ASP A 228 -17.16 -18.19 -22.21
N THR A 229 -17.36 -17.38 -21.17
CA THR A 229 -16.87 -16.00 -21.12
C THR A 229 -16.30 -15.67 -19.75
N THR A 230 -14.99 -15.38 -19.70
CA THR A 230 -14.28 -15.00 -18.48
C THR A 230 -14.26 -13.48 -18.30
N ASP A 231 -15.33 -12.94 -17.71
CA ASP A 231 -15.44 -11.52 -17.30
C ASP A 231 -14.54 -11.22 -16.08
N GLU A 232 -13.22 -11.14 -16.31
CA GLU A 232 -12.31 -10.49 -15.34
C GLU A 232 -12.61 -8.98 -15.28
N PRO A 233 -12.59 -8.36 -14.10
CA PRO A 233 -13.16 -7.03 -13.86
C PRO A 233 -12.58 -5.94 -14.76
N GLU A 234 -13.45 -5.00 -15.16
CA GLU A 234 -13.08 -3.77 -15.86
C GLU A 234 -12.41 -2.81 -14.86
N ILE A 235 -11.19 -2.35 -15.17
CA ILE A 235 -10.49 -1.33 -14.37
C ILE A 235 -10.58 -0.02 -15.12
N ASP A 236 -11.54 0.80 -14.71
CA ASP A 236 -11.75 2.16 -15.21
C ASP A 236 -10.87 3.15 -14.45
N VAL A 237 -10.25 4.10 -15.16
CA VAL A 237 -9.71 5.31 -14.54
C VAL A 237 -10.73 6.43 -14.77
N THR A 238 -11.45 6.80 -13.71
CA THR A 238 -12.39 7.93 -13.71
C THR A 238 -11.62 9.24 -13.53
N THR A 239 -11.62 10.09 -14.54
CA THR A 239 -10.95 11.40 -14.50
C THR A 239 -11.71 12.42 -13.63
N PRO A 240 -11.02 13.40 -13.02
CA PRO A 240 -11.67 14.59 -12.46
C PRO A 240 -12.48 15.32 -13.54
N GLY A 241 -13.81 15.23 -13.45
CA GLY A 241 -14.73 15.62 -14.53
C GLY A 241 -15.65 14.50 -15.03
N GLY A 242 -15.51 13.28 -14.53
CA GLY A 242 -16.50 12.20 -14.70
C GLY A 242 -16.40 11.40 -16.01
N ASN A 243 -15.29 11.51 -16.73
CA ASN A 243 -15.08 10.79 -18.00
C ASN A 243 -14.20 9.56 -17.76
N LYS A 244 -14.60 8.42 -18.33
CA LYS A 244 -13.95 7.11 -18.24
C LYS A 244 -12.93 6.96 -19.37
N ILE A 245 -11.72 6.50 -19.05
CA ILE A 245 -10.83 5.86 -20.04
C ILE A 245 -10.84 4.37 -19.75
N ALA A 246 -10.98 3.54 -20.78
CA ALA A 246 -11.05 2.09 -20.66
C ALA A 246 -9.99 1.38 -21.53
N LEU A 247 -9.63 0.15 -21.14
CA LEU A 247 -8.56 -0.66 -21.75
C LEU A 247 -9.03 -2.10 -22.00
N TYR A 248 -9.09 -2.49 -23.28
CA TYR A 248 -9.58 -3.79 -23.73
C TYR A 248 -8.56 -4.53 -24.60
N TYR A 249 -8.72 -5.84 -24.71
CA TYR A 249 -8.00 -6.68 -25.67
C TYR A 249 -8.95 -7.62 -26.39
N ILE A 250 -8.88 -7.66 -27.72
CA ILE A 250 -9.73 -8.51 -28.56
C ILE A 250 -8.88 -9.62 -29.18
N ASN A 251 -9.15 -10.87 -28.79
CA ASN A 251 -8.42 -12.05 -29.26
C ASN A 251 -8.62 -12.34 -30.75
N SER A 252 -9.83 -12.11 -31.29
CA SER A 252 -10.17 -12.41 -32.69
C SER A 252 -9.44 -11.52 -33.71
N THR A 253 -9.11 -10.29 -33.33
CA THR A 253 -8.35 -9.32 -34.13
C THR A 253 -6.89 -9.16 -33.68
N LYS A 254 -6.56 -9.65 -32.48
CA LYS A 254 -5.27 -9.47 -31.80
C LYS A 254 -4.89 -7.99 -31.64
N THR A 255 -5.84 -7.22 -31.13
CA THR A 255 -5.72 -5.77 -30.92
C THR A 255 -6.01 -5.36 -29.49
N ILE A 256 -5.17 -4.46 -28.95
CA ILE A 256 -5.52 -3.63 -27.80
C ILE A 256 -6.41 -2.49 -28.29
N ILE A 257 -7.43 -2.14 -27.50
CA ILE A 257 -8.24 -0.93 -27.70
C ILE A 257 -8.14 -0.10 -26.42
N ILE A 258 -7.93 1.20 -26.60
CA ILE A 258 -8.05 2.21 -25.54
C ILE A 258 -9.14 3.19 -25.97
N GLU A 259 -10.22 3.24 -25.20
CA GLU A 259 -11.33 4.19 -25.41
C GLU A 259 -11.12 5.39 -24.49
N ASN A 260 -11.11 6.59 -25.07
CA ASN A 260 -10.54 7.81 -24.48
C ASN A 260 -11.26 9.04 -25.04
N GLU A 261 -12.56 9.17 -24.75
CA GLU A 261 -13.45 10.19 -25.35
C GLU A 261 -12.89 11.62 -25.25
N ASN A 262 -12.29 11.95 -24.10
CA ASN A 262 -11.67 13.24 -23.81
C ASN A 262 -10.37 13.52 -24.57
N LYS A 263 -9.79 12.54 -25.26
CA LYS A 263 -8.49 12.64 -25.96
C LYS A 263 -7.39 13.07 -24.99
N HIS A 264 -7.27 12.40 -23.84
CA HIS A 264 -6.07 12.50 -23.02
C HIS A 264 -4.88 11.89 -23.80
N GLU A 265 -3.65 12.30 -23.47
CA GLU A 265 -2.47 11.76 -24.16
C GLU A 265 -2.19 10.34 -23.68
N VAL A 266 -1.92 9.41 -24.60
CA VAL A 266 -1.56 8.02 -24.30
C VAL A 266 -0.05 7.90 -24.49
N GLU A 267 0.69 8.09 -23.41
CA GLU A 267 2.15 8.22 -23.43
C GLU A 267 2.83 6.92 -23.89
N SER A 268 2.31 5.79 -23.42
CA SER A 268 2.87 4.46 -23.72
C SER A 268 1.91 3.32 -23.39
N VAL A 269 2.09 2.20 -24.10
CA VAL A 269 1.47 0.90 -23.77
C VAL A 269 2.57 -0.15 -23.66
N TYR A 270 2.58 -0.84 -22.52
CA TYR A 270 3.49 -1.93 -22.23
C TYR A 270 2.73 -3.26 -22.17
N ILE A 271 3.40 -4.34 -22.56
CA ILE A 271 2.88 -5.70 -22.45
C ILE A 271 3.92 -6.55 -21.74
N TYR A 272 3.55 -7.12 -20.59
CA TYR A 272 4.40 -7.97 -19.75
C TYR A 272 3.84 -9.40 -19.71
N THR A 273 4.69 -10.41 -19.55
CA THR A 273 4.23 -11.72 -19.04
C THR A 273 3.82 -11.60 -17.58
N LEU A 274 3.00 -12.52 -17.06
CA LEU A 274 2.73 -12.63 -15.61
C LEU A 274 3.99 -12.61 -14.74
N ASN A 275 5.12 -13.17 -15.21
CA ASN A 275 6.41 -13.18 -14.51
C ASN A 275 7.20 -11.86 -14.67
N GLY A 276 6.54 -10.71 -14.85
CA GLY A 276 7.18 -9.38 -14.94
C GLY A 276 8.05 -9.09 -16.17
N LYS A 277 8.31 -10.07 -17.04
CA LYS A 277 9.15 -9.84 -18.22
C LYS A 277 8.42 -9.02 -19.29
N LEU A 278 8.92 -7.82 -19.57
CA LEU A 278 8.50 -6.98 -20.69
C LEU A 278 8.64 -7.74 -22.03
N LYS A 279 7.59 -7.65 -22.86
CA LYS A 279 7.50 -8.28 -24.18
C LYS A 279 7.44 -7.26 -25.31
N VAL A 280 6.62 -6.22 -25.16
CA VAL A 280 6.43 -5.15 -26.15
C VAL A 280 6.24 -3.81 -25.42
N LYS A 281 6.78 -2.74 -25.99
CA LYS A 281 6.58 -1.35 -25.56
C LYS A 281 6.22 -0.51 -26.79
N TYR A 282 5.07 0.14 -26.75
CA TYR A 282 4.61 1.15 -27.70
C TYR A 282 4.73 2.52 -27.03
N ASN A 283 5.20 3.54 -27.75
CA ASN A 283 5.47 4.88 -27.22
C ASN A 283 4.74 5.95 -28.05
N ALA A 284 4.46 7.10 -27.43
CA ALA A 284 3.92 8.31 -28.08
C ALA A 284 2.67 8.01 -28.93
N LEU A 285 1.67 7.41 -28.28
CA LEU A 285 0.42 7.02 -28.94
C LEU A 285 -0.52 8.24 -29.03
N SER A 286 -1.31 8.27 -30.09
CA SER A 286 -2.01 9.48 -30.52
C SER A 286 -3.08 9.98 -29.54
N LYS A 287 -3.16 11.31 -29.43
CA LYS A 287 -4.18 12.05 -28.69
C LYS A 287 -5.52 12.05 -29.43
N GLN A 288 -6.25 10.93 -29.34
CA GLN A 288 -7.48 10.65 -30.11
C GLN A 288 -8.53 9.91 -29.27
N GLU A 289 -9.79 9.92 -29.74
CA GLU A 289 -10.95 9.28 -29.07
C GLU A 289 -10.78 7.78 -28.84
N ASN A 290 -10.20 7.07 -29.81
CA ASN A 290 -10.02 5.62 -29.76
C ASN A 290 -8.67 5.24 -30.35
N THR A 291 -7.87 4.49 -29.59
CA THR A 291 -6.55 4.00 -30.02
C THR A 291 -6.55 2.48 -30.11
N THR A 292 -6.48 1.96 -31.33
CA THR A 292 -6.30 0.53 -31.62
C THR A 292 -4.84 0.22 -31.88
N ILE A 293 -4.30 -0.82 -31.24
CA ILE A 293 -2.90 -1.25 -31.40
C ILE A 293 -2.88 -2.75 -31.73
N GLU A 294 -2.33 -3.11 -32.90
CA GLU A 294 -2.10 -4.50 -33.26
C GLU A 294 -0.97 -5.12 -32.41
N THR A 295 -1.26 -6.24 -31.74
CA THR A 295 -0.27 -7.05 -31.01
C THR A 295 0.27 -8.20 -31.84
N ASN A 296 0.09 -8.13 -33.16
CA ASN A 296 0.49 -9.15 -34.12
C ASN A 296 1.92 -9.64 -33.85
N ASN A 297 2.07 -10.97 -33.69
CA ASN A 297 3.25 -11.72 -33.24
C ASN A 297 3.44 -11.96 -31.71
N LEU A 298 2.50 -11.60 -30.83
CA LEU A 298 2.51 -12.15 -29.47
C LEU A 298 2.20 -13.67 -29.48
N PRO A 299 3.01 -14.52 -28.82
CA PRO A 299 2.67 -15.93 -28.60
C PRO A 299 1.47 -16.08 -27.66
N ALA A 300 0.70 -17.16 -27.80
CA ALA A 300 -0.38 -17.50 -26.88
C ALA A 300 0.11 -17.64 -25.43
N GLY A 301 -0.75 -17.32 -24.47
CA GLY A 301 -0.46 -17.30 -23.03
C GLY A 301 -0.96 -16.03 -22.33
N ASN A 302 -0.63 -15.88 -21.05
CA ASN A 302 -1.20 -14.84 -20.20
C ASN A 302 -0.25 -13.64 -20.02
N TYR A 303 -0.81 -12.44 -20.13
CA TYR A 303 -0.09 -11.17 -20.14
C TYR A 303 -0.78 -10.12 -19.25
N ILE A 304 -0.03 -9.09 -18.88
CA ILE A 304 -0.54 -7.86 -18.30
C ILE A 304 -0.27 -6.74 -19.31
N ILE A 305 -1.32 -6.05 -19.74
CA ILE A 305 -1.22 -4.81 -20.52
C ILE A 305 -1.31 -3.65 -19.55
N ILE A 306 -0.40 -2.69 -19.69
CA ILE A 306 -0.40 -1.43 -18.93
C ILE A 306 -0.40 -0.27 -19.92
N ALA A 307 -1.43 0.58 -19.88
CA ALA A 307 -1.49 1.81 -20.64
C ALA A 307 -1.29 3.01 -19.70
N ASN A 308 -0.29 3.86 -19.99
CA ASN A 308 -0.05 5.09 -19.24
C ASN A 308 -0.61 6.26 -20.04
N THR A 309 -1.39 7.09 -19.36
CA THR A 309 -2.03 8.27 -19.94
C THR A 309 -1.75 9.48 -19.05
N ALA A 310 -1.87 10.68 -19.62
CA ALA A 310 -1.68 11.95 -18.91
C ALA A 310 -2.71 12.24 -17.78
N VAL A 311 -3.55 11.25 -17.42
CA VAL A 311 -4.53 11.29 -16.32
C VAL A 311 -4.55 10.00 -15.47
N GLY A 312 -3.60 9.08 -15.68
CA GLY A 312 -3.50 7.85 -14.90
C GLY A 312 -3.05 6.62 -15.68
N LYS A 313 -2.85 5.52 -14.94
CA LYS A 313 -2.40 4.21 -15.45
C LYS A 313 -3.55 3.21 -15.45
N LEU A 314 -3.83 2.63 -16.61
CA LEU A 314 -4.79 1.53 -16.78
C LEU A 314 -4.05 0.19 -16.83
N MET A 315 -4.61 -0.83 -16.19
CA MET A 315 -4.08 -2.20 -16.22
C MET A 315 -5.17 -3.18 -16.63
N LYS A 316 -4.86 -4.12 -17.53
CA LYS A 316 -5.72 -5.27 -17.82
C LYS A 316 -4.87 -6.54 -17.95
N LYS A 317 -5.17 -7.54 -17.13
CA LYS A 317 -4.69 -8.92 -17.33
C LYS A 317 -5.49 -9.55 -18.47
N VAL A 318 -4.80 -10.25 -19.38
CA VAL A 318 -5.41 -10.86 -20.57
C VAL A 318 -4.82 -12.23 -20.89
N SER A 319 -5.67 -13.13 -21.35
CA SER A 319 -5.28 -14.38 -22.03
C SER A 319 -5.20 -14.11 -23.53
N ILE A 320 -4.12 -14.52 -24.18
CA ILE A 320 -3.93 -14.40 -25.64
C ILE A 320 -3.94 -15.79 -26.27
N ASN A 321 -4.73 -15.94 -27.34
CA ASN A 321 -5.08 -17.21 -27.97
C ASN A 321 -4.56 -17.25 -29.42
#